data_AF-A0A2V9WX84-F1
#
_entry.id   AF-A0A2V9WX84-F1
#
_cell.length_a   1.000
_cell.length_b   1.000
_cell.length_c   1.000
_cell.angle_alpha   90.00
_cell.angle_beta   90.00
_cell.angle_gamma   90.00
#
_symmetry.space_group_name_H-M   'P 1'
#
loop_
_entity.id
_entity.type
_entity.pdbx_description
1 polymer ?
#
loop_
_entity_poly.entity_id
_entity_poly.type
_entity_poly.pdbx_seq_one_letter_code
_entity_poly.pdbx_strand_id
1 'polypeptide(L)'
;MVHIVVAAACGSNQQPRMTISPSITTLVAQGVQQFSASITGASNTAVNWSATAGTISSSGKFTAPLVSNSTQVTVTATGATDHSLTATATVNVTPPPPLAITTSGLPEANAGMPYSASLSATGGTSPYRWSLASGALPAGIQLQASTGILAGTTAVGGSYALTAKVTDLSGNTSTHALTLSVAAGSASDFDGPAELPRTYIQTAMANTPAPGSTITVNSAAGLQSALNSASCGDTIALQQGATFAGRFTFPAKSCDDNHWIVVRTNADDSTLPAEGSRVTPCYAGVSSLPGRPAFNCASTTNVMAKLVMAQVGSGPIVFAAGANHYRLIGLEVTRLSGIGIVYALSSIVTGDMANNIILDRVWMHGTAQDETMRGVALGGGTYISVVDSFFTDFHCVSRTGTCTDAQAIHGGVGDNPMGPYKIVDNFLEASGQSILFGGGAATLTPADIEIRRNHMFKPLTWMLGQAGYVGGTDGSPFIVKNHFELKNAQRVLLDSNIMENSWGGFSQVGFGILLTPKNQGGACSICQVADVTVRYNFIS
;
A
#
# COMPACT_ATOMS: atom_id res chain seq x y z
N MET A 1 72.76 -70.14 20.84
CA MET A 1 72.74 -68.94 19.98
C MET A 1 71.27 -68.55 19.82
N VAL A 2 70.97 -67.29 20.09
CA VAL A 2 69.61 -66.75 20.32
C VAL A 2 68.74 -66.89 19.06
N HIS A 3 67.57 -67.51 19.17
CA HIS A 3 66.48 -67.32 18.21
C HIS A 3 65.35 -66.56 18.92
N ILE A 4 65.21 -65.31 18.51
CA ILE A 4 64.15 -64.39 18.91
C ILE A 4 62.85 -64.90 18.29
N VAL A 5 61.90 -65.31 19.12
CA VAL A 5 60.50 -65.43 18.73
C VAL A 5 59.83 -64.11 19.09
N VAL A 6 59.54 -63.31 18.07
CA VAL A 6 58.66 -62.13 18.21
C VAL A 6 57.24 -62.67 18.40
N ALA A 7 56.71 -62.55 19.60
CA ALA A 7 55.28 -62.71 19.84
C ALA A 7 54.56 -61.56 19.12
N ALA A 8 53.79 -61.88 18.09
CA ALA A 8 52.88 -60.93 17.47
C ALA A 8 51.90 -60.43 18.54
N ALA A 9 51.89 -59.12 18.78
CA ALA A 9 50.87 -58.49 19.58
C ALA A 9 49.49 -58.83 19.01
N CYS A 10 48.59 -59.31 19.86
CA CYS A 10 47.19 -59.49 19.54
C CYS A 10 46.61 -58.11 19.24
N GLY A 11 46.60 -57.71 17.96
CA GLY A 11 45.82 -56.56 17.51
C GLY A 11 44.36 -56.94 17.72
N SER A 12 43.66 -56.22 18.60
CA SER A 12 42.22 -56.39 18.74
C SER A 12 41.59 -56.20 17.37
N ASN A 13 41.11 -57.27 16.76
CA ASN A 13 40.26 -57.22 15.59
C ASN A 13 38.99 -56.50 16.05
N GLN A 14 38.97 -55.17 15.99
CA GLN A 14 37.80 -54.36 16.32
C GLN A 14 36.80 -54.64 15.21
N GLN A 15 35.98 -55.67 15.42
CA GLN A 15 34.92 -56.05 14.51
C GLN A 15 34.09 -54.80 14.19
N PRO A 16 33.84 -54.50 12.91
CA PRO A 16 33.13 -53.28 12.55
C PRO A 16 31.78 -53.24 13.25
N ARG A 17 31.46 -52.08 13.84
CA ARG A 17 30.25 -51.89 14.65
C ARG A 17 29.51 -50.65 14.17
N MET A 18 28.20 -50.80 14.03
CA MET A 18 27.29 -49.69 13.72
C MET A 18 26.49 -49.30 14.97
N THR A 19 26.27 -48.00 15.15
CA THR A 19 25.32 -47.44 16.12
C THR A 19 24.39 -46.46 15.44
N ILE A 20 23.22 -46.23 16.04
CA ILE A 20 22.21 -45.26 15.62
C ILE A 20 21.80 -44.40 16.81
N SER A 21 21.62 -43.10 16.59
CA SER A 21 21.23 -42.14 17.62
C SER A 21 20.15 -41.18 17.11
N PRO A 22 19.08 -40.91 17.89
CA PRO A 22 18.73 -41.61 19.13
C PRO A 22 18.32 -43.07 18.85
N SER A 23 18.53 -43.98 19.80
CA SER A 23 18.11 -45.40 19.67
C SER A 23 16.62 -45.60 19.93
N ILE A 24 15.98 -44.67 20.66
CA ILE A 24 14.54 -44.61 20.86
C ILE A 24 14.07 -43.15 20.86
N THR A 25 12.91 -42.88 20.26
CA THR A 25 12.24 -41.58 20.35
C THR A 25 10.72 -41.76 20.31
N THR A 26 9.99 -40.73 20.71
CA THR A 26 8.53 -40.66 20.59
C THR A 26 8.16 -39.44 19.77
N LEU A 27 7.35 -39.61 18.73
CA LEU A 27 6.88 -38.55 17.85
C LEU A 27 5.35 -38.57 17.79
N VAL A 28 4.73 -37.40 17.65
CA VAL A 28 3.35 -37.34 17.16
C VAL A 28 3.36 -37.64 15.66
N ALA A 29 2.27 -38.19 15.13
CA ALA A 29 2.07 -38.40 13.69
C ALA A 29 2.51 -37.19 12.85
N GLN A 30 3.16 -37.43 11.71
CA GLN A 30 3.81 -36.40 10.85
C GLN A 30 4.96 -35.60 11.49
N GLY A 31 5.31 -35.88 12.75
CA GLY A 31 6.51 -35.35 13.39
C GLY A 31 7.79 -35.81 12.71
N VAL A 32 8.86 -35.03 12.85
CA VAL A 32 10.14 -35.28 12.19
C VAL A 32 11.24 -35.52 13.23
N GLN A 33 12.11 -36.50 12.96
CA GLN A 33 13.32 -36.75 13.75
C GLN A 33 14.53 -36.92 12.83
N GLN A 34 15.64 -36.29 13.19
CA GLN A 34 16.93 -36.57 12.57
C GLN A 34 17.59 -37.75 13.30
N PHE A 35 17.92 -38.81 12.56
CA PHE A 35 18.77 -39.90 13.02
C PHE A 35 20.18 -39.75 12.47
N SER A 36 21.15 -40.18 13.26
CA SER A 36 22.54 -40.33 12.82
C SER A 36 22.99 -41.76 13.04
N ALA A 37 23.83 -42.27 12.14
CA ALA A 37 24.46 -43.56 12.27
C ALA A 37 25.98 -43.39 12.23
N SER A 38 26.69 -44.20 13.02
CA SER A 38 28.16 -44.19 13.08
C SER A 38 28.68 -45.61 12.89
N ILE A 39 29.68 -45.78 12.02
CA ILE A 39 30.38 -47.04 11.81
C ILE A 39 31.82 -46.89 12.30
N THR A 40 32.24 -47.74 13.23
CA THR A 40 33.64 -47.84 13.70
C THR A 40 34.28 -49.13 13.18
N GLY A 41 35.57 -49.12 12.87
CA GLY A 41 36.30 -50.32 12.45
C GLY A 41 36.10 -50.74 10.99
N ALA A 42 35.49 -49.89 10.16
CA ALA A 42 35.32 -50.10 8.71
C ALA A 42 35.93 -48.94 7.91
N SER A 43 36.42 -49.24 6.70
CA SER A 43 36.96 -48.22 5.78
C SER A 43 35.87 -47.41 5.06
N ASN A 44 34.67 -47.98 4.89
CA ASN A 44 33.50 -47.28 4.36
C ASN A 44 32.49 -47.02 5.49
N THR A 45 32.10 -45.76 5.67
CA THR A 45 31.15 -45.31 6.70
C THR A 45 29.79 -44.90 6.14
N ALA A 46 29.53 -45.07 4.84
CA ALA A 46 28.26 -44.74 4.20
C ALA A 46 27.13 -45.68 4.65
N VAL A 47 25.93 -45.12 4.79
CA VAL A 47 24.75 -45.78 5.36
C VAL A 47 23.54 -45.62 4.45
N ASN A 48 22.81 -46.71 4.25
CA ASN A 48 21.48 -46.72 3.64
C ASN A 48 20.42 -46.76 4.74
N TRP A 49 19.38 -45.95 4.57
CA TRP A 49 18.29 -45.80 5.54
C TRP A 49 17.01 -46.45 5.04
N SER A 50 16.29 -47.11 5.95
CA SER A 50 14.94 -47.61 5.71
C SER A 50 14.07 -47.47 6.96
N ALA A 51 12.75 -47.45 6.78
CA ALA A 51 11.79 -47.43 7.87
C ALA A 51 10.61 -48.36 7.56
N THR A 52 10.05 -49.01 8.58
CA THR A 52 8.90 -49.92 8.39
C THR A 52 7.60 -49.20 8.03
N ALA A 53 7.49 -47.91 8.36
CA ALA A 53 6.41 -47.02 7.95
C ALA A 53 6.90 -45.55 8.01
N GLY A 54 6.17 -44.63 7.35
CA GLY A 54 6.61 -43.25 7.19
C GLY A 54 7.68 -43.13 6.09
N THR A 55 8.48 -42.06 6.15
CA THR A 55 9.54 -41.83 5.16
C THR A 55 10.83 -41.45 5.85
N ILE A 56 11.97 -41.92 5.33
CA ILE A 56 13.29 -41.50 5.79
C ILE A 56 14.15 -41.08 4.60
N SER A 57 14.81 -39.92 4.70
CA SER A 57 15.74 -39.46 3.67
C SER A 57 17.06 -40.25 3.70
N SER A 58 17.85 -40.14 2.63
CA SER A 58 19.23 -40.65 2.59
C SER A 58 20.15 -40.01 3.65
N SER A 59 19.77 -38.84 4.16
CA SER A 59 20.48 -38.17 5.27
C SER A 59 19.97 -38.57 6.66
N GLY A 60 19.04 -39.52 6.79
CA GLY A 60 18.52 -39.99 8.08
C GLY A 60 17.41 -39.10 8.69
N LYS A 61 16.81 -38.19 7.92
CA LYS A 61 15.66 -37.39 8.38
C LYS A 61 14.38 -38.20 8.21
N PHE A 62 13.82 -38.65 9.31
CA PHE A 62 12.59 -39.44 9.38
C PHE A 62 11.36 -38.55 9.56
N THR A 63 10.29 -38.83 8.82
CA THR A 63 8.94 -38.26 9.02
C THR A 63 8.00 -39.40 9.42
N ALA A 64 7.38 -39.26 10.58
CA ALA A 64 6.47 -40.25 11.13
C ALA A 64 5.22 -40.42 10.25
N PRO A 65 4.71 -41.66 10.05
CA PRO A 65 3.47 -41.89 9.32
C PRO A 65 2.29 -41.23 10.03
N LEU A 66 1.18 -41.10 9.29
CA LEU A 66 -0.11 -40.81 9.90
C LEU A 66 -0.61 -42.07 10.62
N VAL A 67 -1.04 -41.93 11.88
CA VAL A 67 -1.54 -43.05 12.69
C VAL A 67 -2.76 -42.63 13.50
N SER A 68 -3.71 -43.56 13.66
CA SER A 68 -4.91 -43.37 14.51
C SER A 68 -4.75 -43.97 15.91
N ASN A 69 -3.75 -44.84 16.10
CA ASN A 69 -3.39 -45.46 17.38
C ASN A 69 -1.87 -45.41 17.54
N SER A 70 -1.39 -45.51 18.79
CA SER A 70 0.04 -45.58 19.06
C SER A 70 0.67 -46.74 18.29
N THR A 71 1.64 -46.45 17.43
CA THR A 71 2.25 -47.42 16.51
C THR A 71 3.77 -47.34 16.64
N GLN A 72 4.43 -48.49 16.68
CA GLN A 72 5.88 -48.55 16.71
C GLN A 72 6.42 -48.66 15.28
N VAL A 73 7.37 -47.79 14.93
CA VAL A 73 8.12 -47.82 13.67
C VAL A 73 9.57 -48.14 13.97
N THR A 74 10.19 -49.00 13.15
CA THR A 74 11.61 -49.29 13.23
C THR A 74 12.33 -48.57 12.10
N VAL A 75 13.33 -47.76 12.45
CA VAL A 75 14.26 -47.14 11.52
C VAL A 75 15.54 -47.98 11.50
N THR A 76 15.99 -48.39 10.33
CA THR A 76 17.18 -49.23 10.16
C THR A 76 18.22 -48.50 9.33
N ALA A 77 19.42 -48.35 9.93
CA ALA A 77 20.64 -48.00 9.23
C ALA A 77 21.34 -49.30 8.80
N THR A 78 21.73 -49.40 7.53
CA THR A 78 22.46 -50.54 6.96
C THR A 78 23.73 -50.06 6.28
N GLY A 79 24.86 -50.75 6.45
CA GLY A 79 26.11 -50.40 5.80
C GLY A 79 25.97 -50.43 4.27
N ALA A 80 26.45 -49.41 3.58
CA ALA A 80 26.27 -49.30 2.12
C ALA A 80 27.05 -50.36 1.32
N THR A 81 28.11 -50.93 1.91
CA THR A 81 28.94 -51.98 1.27
C THR A 81 28.87 -53.30 2.01
N ASP A 82 28.85 -53.28 3.34
CA ASP A 82 28.62 -54.45 4.18
C ASP A 82 27.20 -54.42 4.75
N HIS A 83 26.30 -55.15 4.11
CA HIS A 83 24.90 -55.24 4.49
C HIS A 83 24.66 -56.06 5.77
N SER A 84 25.69 -56.72 6.33
CA SER A 84 25.59 -57.38 7.63
C SER A 84 25.69 -56.38 8.80
N LEU A 85 26.26 -55.19 8.57
CA LEU A 85 26.32 -54.11 9.54
C LEU A 85 24.99 -53.36 9.57
N THR A 86 24.23 -53.55 10.65
CA THR A 86 22.94 -52.89 10.85
C THR A 86 22.82 -52.29 12.25
N ALA A 87 22.08 -51.20 12.37
CA ALA A 87 21.64 -50.65 13.64
C ALA A 87 20.20 -50.14 13.52
N THR A 88 19.39 -50.38 14.54
CA THR A 88 17.97 -50.06 14.54
C THR A 88 17.60 -49.06 15.64
N ALA A 89 16.74 -48.11 15.31
CA ALA A 89 16.09 -47.22 16.27
C ALA A 89 14.60 -47.48 16.31
N THR A 90 14.02 -47.34 17.50
CA THR A 90 12.58 -47.48 17.72
C THR A 90 11.91 -46.11 17.79
N VAL A 91 10.87 -45.90 17.01
CA VAL A 91 10.06 -44.68 17.04
C VAL A 91 8.65 -45.04 17.50
N ASN A 92 8.26 -44.57 18.68
CA ASN A 92 6.88 -44.67 19.14
C ASN A 92 6.10 -43.49 18.55
N VAL A 93 5.20 -43.76 17.62
CA VAL A 93 4.39 -42.73 16.96
C VAL A 93 3.02 -42.67 17.63
N THR A 94 2.68 -41.55 18.25
CA THR A 94 1.37 -41.33 18.88
C THR A 94 0.45 -40.54 17.94
N PRO A 95 -0.87 -40.78 17.98
CA PRO A 95 -1.83 -39.97 17.24
C PRO A 95 -1.82 -38.52 17.75
N PRO A 96 -2.19 -37.54 16.91
CA PRO A 96 -2.32 -36.15 17.35
C PRO A 96 -3.43 -36.01 18.40
N PRO A 97 -3.39 -34.97 19.26
CA PRO A 97 -4.52 -34.63 20.11
C PRO A 97 -5.80 -34.45 19.27
N PRO A 98 -7.00 -34.68 19.84
CA PRO A 98 -8.25 -34.48 19.11
C PRO A 98 -8.35 -33.07 18.53
N LEU A 99 -8.82 -32.97 17.27
CA LEU A 99 -9.05 -31.69 16.62
C LEU A 99 -10.13 -30.91 17.36
N ALA A 100 -9.85 -29.65 17.70
CA ALA A 100 -10.78 -28.77 18.39
C ALA A 100 -10.65 -27.34 17.87
N ILE A 101 -11.77 -26.64 17.71
CA ILE A 101 -11.78 -25.19 17.47
C ILE A 101 -11.59 -24.48 18.81
N THR A 102 -10.65 -23.54 18.88
CA THR A 102 -10.33 -22.79 20.11
C THR A 102 -10.91 -21.38 20.12
N THR A 103 -11.43 -20.89 18.98
CA THR A 103 -12.17 -19.63 18.93
C THR A 103 -13.46 -19.73 19.74
N SER A 104 -13.56 -18.95 20.82
CA SER A 104 -14.73 -18.91 21.70
C SER A 104 -15.75 -17.83 21.34
N GLY A 105 -15.39 -16.88 20.50
CA GLY A 105 -16.25 -15.77 20.09
C GLY A 105 -15.66 -14.97 18.93
N LEU A 106 -16.48 -14.13 18.33
CA LEU A 106 -16.09 -13.23 17.25
C LEU A 106 -16.15 -11.78 17.75
N PRO A 107 -15.16 -10.93 17.40
CA PRO A 107 -15.30 -9.49 17.60
C PRO A 107 -16.56 -8.96 16.90
N GLU A 108 -17.19 -7.96 17.50
CA GLU A 108 -18.33 -7.28 16.89
C GLU A 108 -17.92 -6.59 15.58
N ALA A 109 -18.80 -6.67 14.58
CA ALA A 109 -18.69 -5.93 13.32
C ALA A 109 -19.60 -4.69 13.35
N ASN A 110 -19.29 -3.70 12.52
CA ASN A 110 -20.14 -2.53 12.33
C ASN A 110 -20.65 -2.50 10.89
N ALA A 111 -21.95 -2.26 10.70
CA ALA A 111 -22.50 -2.15 9.35
C ALA A 111 -21.80 -1.01 8.57
N GLY A 112 -21.39 -1.28 7.33
CA GLY A 112 -20.65 -0.35 6.47
C GLY A 112 -19.13 -0.33 6.70
N MET A 113 -18.61 -1.00 7.73
CA MET A 113 -17.17 -1.04 8.03
C MET A 113 -16.51 -2.34 7.57
N PRO A 114 -15.24 -2.30 7.12
CA PRO A 114 -14.45 -3.50 6.92
C PRO A 114 -14.33 -4.31 8.20
N TYR A 115 -14.50 -5.63 8.08
CA TYR A 115 -14.39 -6.60 9.15
C TYR A 115 -13.31 -7.63 8.82
N SER A 116 -12.52 -8.03 9.82
CA SER A 116 -11.57 -9.14 9.71
C SER A 116 -11.43 -9.84 11.07
N ALA A 117 -11.60 -11.17 11.09
CA ALA A 117 -11.39 -12.01 12.27
C ALA A 117 -10.84 -13.38 11.87
N SER A 118 -9.98 -13.97 12.70
CA SER A 118 -9.39 -15.29 12.43
C SER A 118 -10.01 -16.37 13.30
N LEU A 119 -10.32 -17.51 12.69
CA LEU A 119 -10.68 -18.73 13.39
C LEU A 119 -9.41 -19.56 13.69
N SER A 120 -9.36 -20.17 14.88
CA SER A 120 -8.22 -20.93 15.38
C SER A 120 -8.64 -22.33 15.82
N ALA A 121 -7.75 -23.31 15.60
CA ALA A 121 -7.95 -24.70 15.98
C ALA A 121 -6.65 -25.33 16.51
N THR A 122 -6.78 -26.36 17.34
CA THR A 122 -5.70 -27.16 17.91
C THR A 122 -5.95 -28.65 17.68
N GLY A 123 -4.92 -29.48 17.83
CA GLY A 123 -5.00 -30.92 17.58
C GLY A 123 -5.16 -31.27 16.09
N GLY A 124 -5.40 -32.55 15.78
CA GLY A 124 -5.45 -33.04 14.41
C GLY A 124 -4.13 -32.89 13.65
N THR A 125 -4.20 -33.02 12.32
CA THR A 125 -3.04 -32.97 11.41
C THR A 125 -3.17 -31.81 10.42
N SER A 126 -2.23 -30.86 10.45
CA SER A 126 -2.21 -29.76 9.47
C SER A 126 -1.97 -30.27 8.03
N PRO A 127 -2.38 -29.52 6.98
CA PRO A 127 -3.10 -28.24 7.01
C PRO A 127 -4.59 -28.36 7.36
N TYR A 128 -5.15 -27.28 7.89
CA TYR A 128 -6.59 -27.20 8.17
C TYR A 128 -7.37 -26.61 6.99
N ARG A 129 -8.61 -27.06 6.84
CA ARG A 129 -9.59 -26.51 5.90
C ARG A 129 -10.85 -26.09 6.65
N TRP A 130 -11.22 -24.83 6.46
CA TRP A 130 -12.34 -24.18 7.11
C TRP A 130 -13.57 -24.11 6.21
N SER A 131 -14.74 -24.27 6.79
CA SER A 131 -16.04 -24.16 6.14
C SER A 131 -17.12 -23.82 7.17
N LEU A 132 -18.33 -23.54 6.71
CA LEU A 132 -19.51 -23.45 7.57
C LEU A 132 -20.23 -24.80 7.55
N ALA A 133 -20.49 -25.39 8.71
CA ALA A 133 -21.36 -26.55 8.83
C ALA A 133 -22.85 -26.15 8.71
N SER A 134 -23.20 -24.99 9.25
CA SER A 134 -24.56 -24.42 9.23
C SER A 134 -24.55 -22.92 9.52
N GLY A 135 -25.68 -22.27 9.29
CA GLY A 135 -25.85 -20.83 9.40
C GLY A 135 -25.36 -20.09 8.16
N ALA A 136 -25.33 -18.76 8.25
CA ALA A 136 -24.90 -17.89 7.16
C ALA A 136 -24.09 -16.73 7.71
N LEU A 137 -23.14 -16.27 6.90
CA LEU A 137 -22.46 -15.01 7.15
C LEU A 137 -23.33 -13.84 6.64
N PRO A 138 -23.16 -12.63 7.20
CA PRO A 138 -23.71 -11.42 6.60
C PRO A 138 -23.29 -11.30 5.14
N ALA A 139 -24.19 -10.78 4.30
CA ALA A 139 -23.86 -10.49 2.91
C ALA A 139 -22.62 -9.59 2.84
N GLY A 140 -21.61 -10.00 2.07
CA GLY A 140 -20.35 -9.27 1.92
C GLY A 140 -19.25 -9.64 2.92
N ILE A 141 -19.49 -10.52 3.90
CA ILE A 141 -18.45 -11.18 4.71
C ILE A 141 -18.29 -12.64 4.25
N GLN A 142 -17.06 -13.09 4.03
CA GLN A 142 -16.74 -14.44 3.56
C GLN A 142 -15.71 -15.14 4.45
N LEU A 143 -15.79 -16.47 4.53
CA LEU A 143 -14.80 -17.34 5.17
C LEU A 143 -13.80 -17.86 4.16
N GLN A 144 -12.52 -17.56 4.35
CA GLN A 144 -11.43 -18.10 3.55
C GLN A 144 -11.07 -19.52 4.00
N ALA A 145 -11.29 -20.50 3.13
CA ALA A 145 -11.20 -21.92 3.49
C ALA A 145 -9.79 -22.40 3.90
N SER A 146 -8.71 -21.77 3.41
CA SER A 146 -7.34 -22.18 3.70
C SER A 146 -6.75 -21.52 4.96
N THR A 147 -7.23 -20.33 5.32
CA THR A 147 -6.68 -19.52 6.40
C THR A 147 -7.58 -19.45 7.63
N GLY A 148 -8.89 -19.69 7.46
CA GLY A 148 -9.87 -19.51 8.54
C GLY A 148 -10.21 -18.05 8.81
N ILE A 149 -9.86 -17.13 7.91
CA ILE A 149 -10.15 -15.70 8.05
C ILE A 149 -11.58 -15.41 7.57
N LEU A 150 -12.37 -14.77 8.44
CA LEU A 150 -13.63 -14.11 8.11
C LEU A 150 -13.34 -12.66 7.74
N ALA A 151 -13.59 -12.26 6.49
CA ALA A 151 -13.30 -10.90 6.05
C ALA A 151 -14.35 -10.36 5.07
N GLY A 152 -14.51 -9.04 5.05
CA GLY A 152 -15.35 -8.32 4.10
C GLY A 152 -16.10 -7.16 4.73
N THR A 153 -17.17 -6.71 4.10
CA THR A 153 -18.00 -5.59 4.58
C THR A 153 -19.46 -5.94 4.41
N THR A 154 -20.28 -5.76 5.45
CA THR A 154 -21.73 -5.94 5.39
C THR A 154 -22.44 -4.62 5.63
N ALA A 155 -23.51 -4.35 4.89
CA ALA A 155 -24.34 -3.15 5.08
C ALA A 155 -25.46 -3.36 6.11
N VAL A 156 -25.71 -4.61 6.52
CA VAL A 156 -26.89 -4.97 7.31
C VAL A 156 -26.47 -5.39 8.71
N GLY A 157 -26.85 -4.56 9.69
CA GLY A 157 -26.77 -4.90 11.11
C GLY A 157 -27.65 -6.09 11.47
N GLY A 158 -27.26 -6.84 12.49
CA GLY A 158 -27.98 -8.02 12.94
C GLY A 158 -27.09 -9.01 13.68
N SER A 159 -27.71 -10.07 14.18
CA SER A 159 -27.00 -11.19 14.80
C SER A 159 -27.01 -12.38 13.85
N TYR A 160 -25.83 -12.86 13.50
CA TYR A 160 -25.64 -13.93 12.52
C TYR A 160 -25.05 -15.15 13.21
N ALA A 161 -25.90 -16.13 13.49
CA ALA A 161 -25.48 -17.41 14.05
C ALA A 161 -24.87 -18.29 12.96
N LEU A 162 -23.68 -18.82 13.24
CA LEU A 162 -22.94 -19.69 12.32
C LEU A 162 -22.25 -20.82 13.08
N THR A 163 -22.05 -21.94 12.40
CA THR A 163 -21.28 -23.07 12.96
C THR A 163 -20.04 -23.25 12.12
N ALA A 164 -18.89 -22.84 12.64
CA ALA A 164 -17.61 -23.05 11.99
C ALA A 164 -17.25 -24.53 12.02
N LYS A 165 -16.70 -25.03 10.92
CA LYS A 165 -16.16 -26.38 10.79
C LYS A 165 -14.71 -26.31 10.35
N VAL A 166 -13.84 -26.99 11.09
CA VAL A 166 -12.45 -27.25 10.70
C VAL A 166 -12.31 -28.72 10.35
N THR A 167 -11.64 -29.00 9.24
CA THR A 167 -11.26 -30.35 8.80
C THR A 167 -9.75 -30.41 8.70
N ASP A 168 -9.14 -31.43 9.29
CA ASP A 168 -7.69 -31.66 9.21
C ASP A 168 -7.31 -32.50 7.98
N LEU A 169 -6.02 -32.71 7.73
CA LEU A 169 -5.52 -33.49 6.59
C LEU A 169 -5.98 -34.96 6.62
N SER A 170 -6.25 -35.48 7.82
CA SER A 170 -6.66 -36.86 8.08
C SER A 170 -8.17 -37.07 7.91
N GLY A 171 -8.90 -36.01 7.61
CA GLY A 171 -10.36 -36.02 7.49
C GLY A 171 -11.11 -35.91 8.82
N ASN A 172 -10.41 -35.70 9.95
CA ASN A 172 -11.06 -35.43 11.22
C ASN A 172 -11.72 -34.05 11.16
N THR A 173 -12.87 -33.92 11.82
CA THR A 173 -13.62 -32.66 11.82
C THR A 173 -13.97 -32.22 13.23
N SER A 174 -13.94 -30.92 13.47
CA SER A 174 -14.50 -30.28 14.67
C SER A 174 -15.42 -29.14 14.26
N THR A 175 -16.49 -28.93 15.03
CA THR A 175 -17.45 -27.84 14.82
C THR A 175 -17.63 -27.00 16.07
N HIS A 176 -17.84 -25.70 15.92
CA HIS A 176 -18.13 -24.80 17.03
C HIS A 176 -19.14 -23.73 16.61
N ALA A 177 -20.13 -23.50 17.47
CA ALA A 177 -21.14 -22.47 17.25
C ALA A 177 -20.56 -21.11 17.64
N LEU A 178 -20.70 -20.13 16.75
CA LEU A 178 -20.28 -18.76 16.92
C LEU A 178 -21.44 -17.83 16.54
N THR A 179 -21.41 -16.62 17.07
CA THR A 179 -22.32 -15.55 16.66
C THR A 179 -21.50 -14.35 16.25
N LEU A 180 -21.73 -13.87 15.03
CA LEU A 180 -21.23 -12.58 14.59
C LEU A 180 -22.32 -11.54 14.85
N SER A 181 -22.09 -10.70 15.85
CA SER A 181 -22.89 -9.49 16.06
C SER A 181 -22.40 -8.41 15.11
N VAL A 182 -23.31 -7.87 14.30
CA VAL A 182 -23.11 -6.68 13.49
C VAL A 182 -23.95 -5.58 14.12
N ALA A 183 -23.31 -4.62 14.77
CA ALA A 183 -24.00 -3.42 15.21
C ALA A 183 -24.71 -2.79 14.02
N ALA A 184 -26.03 -2.57 14.15
CA ALA A 184 -26.74 -1.73 13.20
C ALA A 184 -25.97 -0.43 13.11
N GLY A 185 -25.62 -0.02 11.90
CA GLY A 185 -25.00 1.27 11.69
C GLY A 185 -25.95 2.29 12.29
N SER A 186 -25.60 2.80 13.47
CA SER A 186 -26.18 4.03 13.95
C SER A 186 -25.68 5.07 12.97
N ALA A 187 -26.40 5.26 11.88
CA ALA A 187 -26.53 6.58 11.30
C ALA A 187 -27.28 7.43 12.35
N SER A 188 -26.64 7.69 13.49
CA SER A 188 -26.73 9.04 13.94
C SER A 188 -25.96 9.79 12.86
N ASP A 189 -26.64 10.65 12.09
CA ASP A 189 -26.02 11.70 11.27
C ASP A 189 -25.26 12.72 12.15
N PHE A 190 -24.70 12.24 13.27
CA PHE A 190 -23.98 12.98 14.27
C PHE A 190 -22.53 12.55 14.19
N ASP A 191 -21.78 13.24 13.35
CA ASP A 191 -20.32 13.14 13.21
C ASP A 191 -19.56 13.72 14.41
N GLY A 192 -20.21 13.80 15.57
CA GLY A 192 -19.73 14.52 16.74
C GLY A 192 -20.00 16.02 16.67
N PRO A 193 -19.41 16.81 17.59
CA PRO A 193 -19.63 18.25 17.67
C PRO A 193 -18.88 19.05 16.60
N ALA A 194 -18.01 18.39 15.82
CA ALA A 194 -17.23 19.04 14.77
C ALA A 194 -18.16 19.49 13.64
N GLU A 195 -18.00 20.73 13.22
CA GLU A 195 -18.75 21.23 12.09
C GLU A 195 -18.21 20.69 10.75
N LEU A 196 -19.10 20.14 9.92
CA LEU A 196 -18.77 19.70 8.57
C LEU A 196 -18.46 20.89 7.64
N PRO A 197 -17.76 20.67 6.51
CA PRO A 197 -17.65 21.66 5.46
C PRO A 197 -19.02 22.26 5.09
N ARG A 198 -19.11 23.58 5.08
CA ARG A 198 -20.32 24.34 4.72
C ARG A 198 -20.41 24.60 3.22
N THR A 199 -19.26 24.69 2.56
CA THR A 199 -19.15 25.02 1.14
C THR A 199 -18.75 23.79 0.35
N TYR A 200 -19.55 23.43 -0.64
CA TYR A 200 -19.31 22.28 -1.52
C TYR A 200 -18.86 22.75 -2.90
N ILE A 201 -17.75 22.19 -3.40
CA ILE A 201 -17.27 22.50 -4.75
C ILE A 201 -17.90 21.53 -5.75
N GLN A 202 -18.60 22.11 -6.72
CA GLN A 202 -19.17 21.39 -7.85
C GLN A 202 -18.06 21.06 -8.85
N THR A 203 -17.82 19.76 -9.08
CA THR A 203 -16.77 19.29 -10.01
C THR A 203 -17.32 18.41 -11.12
N ALA A 204 -18.64 18.24 -11.21
CA ALA A 204 -19.23 17.51 -12.33
C ALA A 204 -18.95 18.25 -13.65
N MET A 205 -18.70 17.54 -14.75
CA MET A 205 -18.49 18.13 -16.07
C MET A 205 -19.64 19.05 -16.47
N ALA A 206 -20.87 18.67 -16.12
CA ALA A 206 -22.07 19.48 -16.34
C ALA A 206 -22.08 20.84 -15.60
N ASN A 207 -21.31 20.95 -14.50
CA ASN A 207 -21.17 22.18 -13.72
C ASN A 207 -19.93 22.99 -14.11
N THR A 208 -19.12 22.50 -15.04
CA THR A 208 -17.96 23.23 -15.59
C THR A 208 -17.97 23.21 -17.12
N PRO A 209 -19.03 23.73 -17.76
CA PRO A 209 -19.16 23.68 -19.21
C PRO A 209 -18.12 24.56 -19.92
N ALA A 210 -17.67 24.08 -21.07
CA ALA A 210 -16.82 24.79 -22.01
C ALA A 210 -17.49 24.84 -23.39
N PRO A 211 -18.51 25.71 -23.59
CA PRO A 211 -19.34 25.74 -24.81
C PRO A 211 -18.67 26.42 -26.01
N GLY A 212 -17.47 26.96 -25.83
CA GLY A 212 -16.71 27.71 -26.82
C GLY A 212 -16.04 26.81 -27.86
N SER A 213 -15.01 27.37 -28.50
CA SER A 213 -14.30 26.70 -29.59
C SER A 213 -13.23 25.74 -29.08
N THR A 214 -12.84 24.78 -29.91
CA THR A 214 -11.68 23.92 -29.64
C THR A 214 -10.42 24.47 -30.31
N ILE A 215 -9.38 24.71 -29.52
CA ILE A 215 -8.04 25.13 -29.97
C ILE A 215 -7.13 23.90 -29.92
N THR A 216 -6.74 23.37 -31.08
CA THR A 216 -5.83 22.22 -31.15
C THR A 216 -4.37 22.66 -31.00
N VAL A 217 -3.60 21.98 -30.14
CA VAL A 217 -2.19 22.27 -29.89
C VAL A 217 -1.35 21.01 -30.05
N ASN A 218 -0.45 21.02 -31.04
CA ASN A 218 0.33 19.83 -31.42
C ASN A 218 1.79 19.86 -30.94
N SER A 219 2.24 20.96 -30.30
CA SER A 219 3.60 21.09 -29.81
C SER A 219 3.71 22.07 -28.65
N ALA A 220 4.79 21.96 -27.88
CA ALA A 220 5.11 22.86 -26.76
C ALA A 220 5.06 24.35 -27.13
N ALA A 221 5.58 24.71 -28.31
CA ALA A 221 5.66 26.09 -28.77
C ALA A 221 4.28 26.76 -28.92
N GLY A 222 3.22 25.98 -29.19
CA GLY A 222 1.86 26.50 -29.35
C GLY A 222 1.08 26.65 -28.04
N LEU A 223 1.48 25.97 -26.96
CA LEU A 223 0.65 25.86 -25.76
C LEU A 223 0.50 27.19 -25.02
N GLN A 224 1.57 27.94 -24.81
CA GLN A 224 1.46 29.24 -24.15
C GLN A 224 0.63 30.23 -24.98
N SER A 225 0.79 30.22 -26.31
CA SER A 225 -0.03 31.07 -27.19
C SER A 225 -1.50 30.69 -27.13
N ALA A 226 -1.83 29.40 -27.11
CA ALA A 226 -3.21 28.93 -26.95
C ALA A 226 -3.82 29.36 -25.61
N LEU A 227 -3.08 29.24 -24.50
CA LEU A 227 -3.51 29.74 -23.18
C LEU A 227 -3.77 31.25 -23.20
N ASN A 228 -2.89 32.00 -23.86
CA ASN A 228 -3.03 33.45 -23.98
C ASN A 228 -4.24 33.85 -24.83
N SER A 229 -4.52 33.14 -25.92
CA SER A 229 -5.61 33.45 -26.86
C SER A 229 -6.96 32.87 -26.49
N ALA A 230 -7.02 31.86 -25.62
CA ALA A 230 -8.27 31.21 -25.25
C ALA A 230 -9.29 32.21 -24.67
N SER A 231 -10.52 32.08 -25.14
CA SER A 231 -11.71 32.75 -24.61
C SER A 231 -12.38 31.88 -23.57
N CYS A 232 -13.15 32.49 -22.67
CA CYS A 232 -13.93 31.73 -21.70
C CYS A 232 -14.92 30.80 -22.41
N GLY A 233 -14.96 29.55 -21.98
CA GLY A 233 -15.69 28.48 -22.65
C GLY A 233 -14.87 27.67 -23.64
N ASP A 234 -13.66 28.08 -24.04
CA ASP A 234 -12.87 27.32 -25.01
C ASP A 234 -12.29 26.02 -24.43
N THR A 235 -12.08 25.04 -25.31
CA THR A 235 -11.30 23.83 -25.01
C THR A 235 -9.94 23.90 -25.71
N ILE A 236 -8.85 23.87 -24.95
CA ILE A 236 -7.49 23.68 -25.47
C ILE A 236 -7.20 22.17 -25.53
N ALA A 237 -7.22 21.62 -26.74
CA ALA A 237 -7.04 20.20 -27.02
C ALA A 237 -5.58 19.89 -27.39
N LEU A 238 -4.84 19.29 -26.47
CA LEU A 238 -3.44 18.90 -26.62
C LEU A 238 -3.34 17.56 -27.36
N GLN A 239 -2.43 17.46 -28.32
CA GLN A 239 -2.20 16.20 -29.02
C GLN A 239 -1.88 15.05 -28.04
N GLN A 240 -2.70 13.99 -28.07
CA GLN A 240 -2.54 12.81 -27.24
C GLN A 240 -1.16 12.18 -27.42
N GLY A 241 -0.56 11.73 -26.31
CA GLY A 241 0.77 11.13 -26.27
C GLY A 241 1.94 12.09 -26.58
N ALA A 242 1.67 13.34 -26.95
CA ALA A 242 2.71 14.33 -27.24
C ALA A 242 3.28 14.93 -25.95
N THR A 243 4.56 15.32 -26.02
CA THR A 243 5.28 15.95 -24.92
C THR A 243 5.40 17.46 -25.14
N PHE A 244 4.99 18.22 -24.13
CA PHE A 244 5.01 19.67 -24.05
C PHE A 244 6.00 20.08 -22.95
N ALA A 245 7.27 20.20 -23.31
CA ALA A 245 8.30 20.66 -22.39
C ALA A 245 8.24 22.19 -22.22
N GLY A 246 8.13 22.67 -20.99
CA GLY A 246 8.07 24.09 -20.70
C GLY A 246 7.46 24.42 -19.35
N ARG A 247 7.46 25.71 -19.02
CA ARG A 247 6.69 26.28 -17.90
C ARG A 247 5.58 27.13 -18.50
N PHE A 248 4.33 26.72 -18.30
CA PHE A 248 3.15 27.32 -18.91
C PHE A 248 2.36 28.09 -17.86
N THR A 249 2.15 29.36 -18.15
CA THR A 249 1.39 30.27 -17.28
C THR A 249 -0.06 30.34 -17.77
N PHE A 250 -0.99 29.97 -16.91
CA PHE A 250 -2.43 30.06 -17.10
C PHE A 250 -2.87 31.47 -16.70
N PRO A 251 -3.28 32.33 -17.66
CA PRO A 251 -3.53 33.75 -17.40
C PRO A 251 -4.86 33.99 -16.68
N ALA A 252 -5.01 35.18 -16.08
CA ALA A 252 -6.32 35.69 -15.68
C ALA A 252 -7.24 35.87 -16.90
N LYS A 253 -8.48 35.42 -16.74
CA LYS A 253 -9.55 35.54 -17.71
C LYS A 253 -10.84 35.92 -16.97
N SER A 254 -11.77 36.57 -17.64
CA SER A 254 -13.05 36.95 -17.02
C SER A 254 -14.10 35.85 -17.21
N CYS A 255 -13.77 34.64 -16.77
CA CYS A 255 -14.62 33.48 -16.93
C CYS A 255 -15.61 33.35 -15.78
N ASP A 256 -16.67 32.58 -15.99
CA ASP A 256 -17.73 32.33 -15.02
C ASP A 256 -18.09 30.84 -14.99
N ASP A 257 -18.99 30.47 -14.08
CA ASP A 257 -19.41 29.08 -13.87
C ASP A 257 -20.03 28.41 -15.11
N ASN A 258 -20.45 29.18 -16.13
CA ASN A 258 -21.00 28.67 -17.39
C ASN A 258 -19.98 28.67 -18.56
N HIS A 259 -18.77 29.18 -18.35
CA HIS A 259 -17.78 29.39 -19.40
C HIS A 259 -16.35 29.05 -18.93
N TRP A 260 -16.14 27.80 -18.54
CA TRP A 260 -14.82 27.31 -18.13
C TRP A 260 -13.88 27.16 -19.33
N ILE A 261 -12.58 27.35 -19.10
CA ILE A 261 -11.55 26.93 -20.06
C ILE A 261 -11.10 25.52 -19.68
N VAL A 262 -11.28 24.58 -20.61
CA VAL A 262 -10.84 23.19 -20.43
C VAL A 262 -9.52 22.97 -21.15
N VAL A 263 -8.49 22.49 -20.47
CA VAL A 263 -7.21 22.09 -21.08
C VAL A 263 -7.07 20.59 -20.95
N ARG A 264 -7.08 19.87 -22.08
CA ARG A 264 -7.17 18.41 -22.06
C ARG A 264 -6.40 17.74 -23.18
N THR A 265 -6.09 16.47 -23.03
CA THR A 265 -5.72 15.63 -24.19
C THR A 265 -6.86 15.60 -25.21
N ASN A 266 -6.51 15.55 -26.50
CA ASN A 266 -7.45 15.39 -27.62
C ASN A 266 -7.85 13.92 -27.87
N ALA A 267 -7.47 13.01 -26.96
CA ALA A 267 -7.95 11.65 -26.96
C ALA A 267 -9.49 11.59 -26.82
N ASP A 268 -10.09 10.58 -27.45
CA ASP A 268 -11.53 10.31 -27.35
C ASP A 268 -11.93 10.01 -25.90
N ASP A 269 -13.07 10.52 -25.44
CA ASP A 269 -13.54 10.34 -24.06
C ASP A 269 -13.66 8.86 -23.65
N SER A 270 -13.96 7.95 -24.58
CA SER A 270 -14.03 6.51 -24.33
C SER A 270 -12.67 5.87 -24.02
N THR A 271 -11.57 6.58 -24.29
CA THR A 271 -10.20 6.11 -24.04
C THR A 271 -9.63 6.59 -22.71
N LEU A 272 -10.32 7.49 -22.02
CA LEU A 272 -10.03 7.93 -20.66
C LEU A 272 -10.99 7.22 -19.69
N PRO A 273 -10.67 7.14 -18.39
CA PRO A 273 -11.66 6.69 -17.43
C PRO A 273 -12.84 7.67 -17.40
N ALA A 274 -14.03 7.12 -17.19
CA ALA A 274 -15.24 7.91 -17.03
C ALA A 274 -15.09 8.90 -15.86
N GLU A 275 -15.84 9.99 -15.90
CA GLU A 275 -15.92 10.93 -14.76
C GLU A 275 -16.28 10.19 -13.46
N GLY A 276 -15.63 10.54 -12.36
CA GLY A 276 -15.78 9.87 -11.07
C GLY A 276 -15.01 8.56 -10.95
N SER A 277 -14.16 8.24 -11.94
CA SER A 277 -13.26 7.09 -11.91
C SER A 277 -11.81 7.55 -12.01
N ARG A 278 -11.02 7.22 -10.99
CA ARG A 278 -9.59 7.51 -10.93
C ARG A 278 -8.79 7.06 -12.15
N VAL A 279 -7.98 7.95 -12.69
CA VAL A 279 -6.95 7.64 -13.69
C VAL A 279 -5.81 6.83 -13.09
N THR A 280 -5.18 6.00 -13.92
CA THR A 280 -3.96 5.27 -13.56
C THR A 280 -2.86 5.56 -14.59
N PRO A 281 -1.59 5.25 -14.29
CA PRO A 281 -0.51 5.37 -15.27
C PRO A 281 -0.70 4.55 -16.56
N CYS A 282 -1.66 3.60 -16.57
CA CYS A 282 -1.99 2.80 -17.75
C CYS A 282 -2.38 3.66 -18.97
N TYR A 283 -2.99 4.84 -18.73
CA TYR A 283 -3.43 5.81 -19.75
C TYR A 283 -2.28 6.68 -20.31
N ALA A 284 -1.09 6.58 -19.70
CA ALA A 284 0.17 7.13 -20.20
C ALA A 284 1.13 6.02 -20.66
N GLY A 285 0.62 4.81 -20.91
CA GLY A 285 1.41 3.67 -21.40
C GLY A 285 2.18 2.90 -20.32
N VAL A 286 1.96 3.16 -19.03
CA VAL A 286 2.72 2.55 -17.92
C VAL A 286 1.88 1.49 -17.20
N SER A 287 2.28 0.22 -17.29
CA SER A 287 1.52 -0.91 -16.74
C SER A 287 1.73 -1.14 -15.23
N SER A 288 2.85 -0.66 -14.69
CA SER A 288 3.24 -0.87 -13.30
C SER A 288 4.35 0.09 -12.88
N LEU A 289 4.42 0.41 -11.59
CA LEU A 289 5.57 1.10 -10.98
C LEU A 289 6.19 0.22 -9.87
N PRO A 290 7.52 0.14 -9.75
CA PRO A 290 8.17 -0.67 -8.72
C PRO A 290 7.73 -0.28 -7.30
N GLY A 291 7.38 -1.27 -6.48
CA GLY A 291 6.99 -1.06 -5.07
C GLY A 291 5.61 -0.41 -4.88
N ARG A 292 4.79 -0.30 -5.94
CA ARG A 292 3.42 0.24 -5.88
C ARG A 292 2.38 -0.86 -6.08
N PRO A 293 1.12 -0.65 -5.64
CA PRO A 293 0.03 -1.57 -5.90
C PRO A 293 -0.18 -1.80 -7.40
N ALA A 294 -0.67 -3.00 -7.77
CA ALA A 294 -1.01 -3.29 -9.15
C ALA A 294 -2.13 -2.37 -9.64
N PHE A 295 -1.94 -1.76 -10.81
CA PHE A 295 -2.92 -0.84 -11.39
C PHE A 295 -4.13 -1.55 -12.03
N ASN A 296 -4.04 -2.88 -12.21
CA ASN A 296 -5.05 -3.69 -12.87
C ASN A 296 -5.46 -3.17 -14.26
N CYS A 297 -4.48 -2.77 -15.08
CA CYS A 297 -4.71 -2.30 -16.45
C CYS A 297 -5.36 -3.41 -17.30
N ALA A 298 -6.48 -3.12 -17.96
CA ALA A 298 -7.00 -4.00 -19.03
C ALA A 298 -6.08 -3.99 -20.27
N SER A 299 -5.55 -2.82 -20.58
CA SER A 299 -4.52 -2.56 -21.60
C SER A 299 -3.77 -1.27 -21.23
N THR A 300 -2.57 -1.06 -21.79
CA THR A 300 -1.87 0.23 -21.71
C THR A 300 -1.96 0.98 -23.03
N THR A 301 -2.22 2.28 -22.94
CA THR A 301 -2.32 3.19 -24.09
C THR A 301 -1.69 4.51 -23.70
N ASN A 302 -0.99 5.18 -24.61
CA ASN A 302 -0.40 6.49 -24.33
C ASN A 302 -1.30 7.61 -24.89
N VAL A 303 -2.43 7.85 -24.22
CA VAL A 303 -3.45 8.83 -24.64
C VAL A 303 -3.35 10.15 -23.89
N MET A 304 -2.63 10.19 -22.77
CA MET A 304 -2.42 11.43 -22.01
C MET A 304 -1.43 12.36 -22.71
N ALA A 305 -1.74 13.65 -22.76
CA ALA A 305 -0.77 14.65 -23.19
C ALA A 305 0.18 14.96 -22.03
N LYS A 306 1.48 15.01 -22.29
CA LYS A 306 2.52 15.09 -21.26
C LYS A 306 3.07 16.51 -21.12
N LEU A 307 2.86 17.17 -19.99
CA LEU A 307 3.51 18.44 -19.64
C LEU A 307 4.78 18.16 -18.84
N VAL A 308 5.91 18.74 -19.23
CA VAL A 308 7.21 18.44 -18.62
C VAL A 308 7.97 19.69 -18.21
N MET A 309 8.30 19.82 -16.93
CA MET A 309 9.20 20.85 -16.43
C MET A 309 10.66 20.50 -16.74
N ALA A 310 11.35 21.37 -17.47
CA ALA A 310 12.72 21.13 -17.94
C ALA A 310 13.80 21.91 -17.16
N GLN A 311 13.43 22.70 -16.15
CA GLN A 311 14.34 23.52 -15.36
C GLN A 311 14.00 23.50 -13.86
N VAL A 312 14.89 24.03 -13.01
CA VAL A 312 14.61 24.26 -11.58
C VAL A 312 13.45 25.23 -11.40
N GLY A 313 12.61 25.02 -10.37
CA GLY A 313 11.54 25.96 -10.00
C GLY A 313 10.20 25.28 -9.79
N SER A 314 9.11 26.03 -10.01
CA SER A 314 7.74 25.51 -9.99
C SER A 314 7.13 25.54 -11.40
N GLY A 315 6.51 24.43 -11.78
CA GLY A 315 5.95 24.17 -13.10
C GLY A 315 5.94 22.67 -13.40
N PRO A 316 5.29 22.23 -14.49
CA PRO A 316 5.03 23.03 -15.69
C PRO A 316 3.74 23.84 -15.64
N ILE A 317 2.83 23.59 -14.69
CA ILE A 317 1.55 24.31 -14.58
C ILE A 317 1.70 25.45 -13.58
N VAL A 318 1.52 26.70 -14.04
CA VAL A 318 1.57 27.88 -13.17
C VAL A 318 0.36 28.76 -13.41
N PHE A 319 -0.41 29.06 -12.37
CA PHE A 319 -1.55 29.98 -12.45
C PHE A 319 -1.11 31.40 -12.10
N ALA A 320 -1.37 32.36 -13.01
CA ALA A 320 -1.09 33.77 -12.79
C ALA A 320 -2.06 34.39 -11.76
N ALA A 321 -1.72 35.57 -11.25
CA ALA A 321 -2.61 36.38 -10.44
C ALA A 321 -3.96 36.59 -11.13
N GLY A 322 -5.05 36.20 -10.45
CA GLY A 322 -6.42 36.30 -10.96
C GLY A 322 -6.85 35.20 -11.93
N ALA A 323 -6.01 34.18 -12.18
CA ALA A 323 -6.42 33.01 -12.96
C ALA A 323 -7.65 32.35 -12.35
N ASN A 324 -8.64 32.04 -13.19
CA ASN A 324 -9.88 31.41 -12.74
C ASN A 324 -10.59 30.57 -13.80
N HIS A 325 -11.42 29.64 -13.34
CA HIS A 325 -12.26 28.73 -14.13
C HIS A 325 -11.48 27.90 -15.16
N TYR A 326 -10.43 27.22 -14.68
CA TYR A 326 -9.65 26.27 -15.48
C TYR A 326 -9.91 24.83 -15.03
N ARG A 327 -10.20 23.93 -15.97
CA ARG A 327 -10.26 22.49 -15.72
C ARG A 327 -9.24 21.75 -16.59
N LEU A 328 -8.38 20.96 -15.97
CA LEU A 328 -7.33 20.20 -16.65
C LEU A 328 -7.69 18.71 -16.63
N ILE A 329 -7.70 18.04 -17.79
CA ILE A 329 -8.21 16.66 -17.93
C ILE A 329 -7.25 15.76 -18.72
N GLY A 330 -6.95 14.57 -18.20
CA GLY A 330 -6.23 13.52 -18.95
C GLY A 330 -4.79 13.92 -19.30
N LEU A 331 -4.11 14.59 -18.36
CA LEU A 331 -2.75 15.09 -18.53
C LEU A 331 -1.76 14.30 -17.67
N GLU A 332 -0.65 13.91 -18.27
CA GLU A 332 0.54 13.47 -17.55
C GLU A 332 1.38 14.73 -17.24
N VAL A 333 1.79 14.93 -15.99
CA VAL A 333 2.53 16.13 -15.56
C VAL A 333 3.76 15.70 -14.80
N THR A 334 4.93 16.08 -15.29
CA THR A 334 6.19 15.63 -14.71
C THR A 334 7.33 16.61 -14.98
N ARG A 335 8.56 16.15 -14.81
CA ARG A 335 9.80 16.89 -14.96
C ARG A 335 10.88 16.06 -15.69
N LEU A 336 11.96 16.75 -16.08
CA LEU A 336 13.33 16.25 -16.34
C LEU A 336 13.76 14.95 -15.62
N SER A 337 14.97 14.41 -15.85
CA SER A 337 15.82 13.84 -14.77
C SER A 337 17.07 14.72 -14.61
N GLY A 338 17.64 14.83 -13.40
CA GLY A 338 18.88 15.58 -13.15
C GLY A 338 18.86 17.11 -13.43
N ILE A 339 17.73 17.80 -13.28
CA ILE A 339 17.64 19.27 -13.49
C ILE A 339 17.77 20.06 -12.19
N GLY A 340 17.98 19.39 -11.06
CA GLY A 340 17.81 19.97 -9.73
C GLY A 340 16.36 19.92 -9.25
N ILE A 341 16.08 20.65 -8.16
CA ILE A 341 14.79 20.61 -7.47
C ILE A 341 13.64 21.19 -8.30
N VAL A 342 12.49 20.51 -8.27
CA VAL A 342 11.19 21.07 -8.64
C VAL A 342 10.34 21.29 -7.39
N TYR A 343 9.99 22.55 -7.10
CA TYR A 343 9.28 22.92 -5.87
C TYR A 343 7.79 22.56 -5.89
N ALA A 344 7.17 22.55 -7.08
CA ALA A 344 5.80 22.12 -7.31
C ALA A 344 5.57 21.86 -8.82
N LEU A 345 4.80 20.83 -9.17
CA LEU A 345 4.38 20.59 -10.55
C LEU A 345 3.22 21.50 -10.99
N SER A 346 2.36 21.85 -10.03
CA SER A 346 1.31 22.85 -10.17
C SER A 346 1.36 23.85 -9.03
N SER A 347 1.38 25.14 -9.35
CA SER A 347 1.41 26.22 -8.35
C SER A 347 0.66 27.46 -8.83
N ILE A 348 0.23 28.29 -7.88
CA ILE A 348 -0.11 29.69 -8.13
C ILE A 348 1.18 30.52 -7.99
N VAL A 349 1.32 31.59 -8.77
CA VAL A 349 2.46 32.52 -8.61
C VAL A 349 2.53 32.98 -7.14
N THR A 350 3.74 32.92 -6.56
CA THR A 350 3.95 33.18 -5.13
C THR A 350 3.43 34.56 -4.73
N GLY A 351 2.55 34.59 -3.72
CA GLY A 351 1.96 35.83 -3.21
C GLY A 351 0.70 36.28 -3.96
N ASP A 352 0.35 35.61 -5.06
CA ASP A 352 -0.85 35.90 -5.83
C ASP A 352 -2.02 34.98 -5.46
N MET A 353 -3.17 35.21 -6.11
CA MET A 353 -4.39 34.43 -5.94
C MET A 353 -4.88 33.84 -7.25
N ALA A 354 -5.46 32.66 -7.18
CA ALA A 354 -6.24 32.06 -8.25
C ALA A 354 -7.48 31.38 -7.66
N ASN A 355 -8.53 31.19 -8.45
CA ASN A 355 -9.76 30.55 -7.96
C ASN A 355 -10.37 29.59 -9.00
N ASN A 356 -11.28 28.70 -8.58
CA ASN A 356 -12.04 27.84 -9.48
C ASN A 356 -11.13 27.05 -10.44
N ILE A 357 -10.26 26.20 -9.87
CA ILE A 357 -9.34 25.34 -10.64
C ILE A 357 -9.63 23.89 -10.33
N ILE A 358 -9.74 23.07 -11.36
CA ILE A 358 -9.96 21.63 -11.24
C ILE A 358 -8.85 20.87 -11.95
N LEU A 359 -8.16 20.01 -11.22
CA LEU A 359 -7.28 18.98 -11.75
C LEU A 359 -8.04 17.66 -11.72
N ASP A 360 -8.42 17.13 -12.88
CA ASP A 360 -9.33 16.00 -13.05
C ASP A 360 -8.66 14.91 -13.89
N ARG A 361 -8.56 13.68 -13.39
CA ARG A 361 -7.93 12.56 -14.11
C ARG A 361 -6.54 12.89 -14.64
N VAL A 362 -5.71 13.53 -13.80
CA VAL A 362 -4.30 13.81 -14.12
C VAL A 362 -3.39 12.78 -13.45
N TRP A 363 -2.27 12.46 -14.09
CA TRP A 363 -1.16 11.74 -13.45
C TRP A 363 0.00 12.71 -13.25
N MET A 364 0.25 13.11 -12.01
CA MET A 364 1.38 13.97 -11.67
C MET A 364 2.49 13.16 -11.01
N HIS A 365 3.72 13.27 -11.48
CA HIS A 365 4.81 12.52 -10.86
C HIS A 365 6.18 13.18 -10.95
N GLY A 366 7.00 12.95 -9.94
CA GLY A 366 8.44 13.24 -9.97
C GLY A 366 9.24 12.20 -10.74
N THR A 367 10.53 12.10 -10.43
CA THR A 367 11.37 10.98 -10.88
C THR A 367 11.68 10.07 -9.70
N ALA A 368 12.19 8.87 -9.98
CA ALA A 368 12.45 7.87 -8.95
C ALA A 368 13.45 8.33 -7.86
N GLN A 369 14.34 9.29 -8.15
CA GLN A 369 15.44 9.67 -7.26
C GLN A 369 15.69 11.18 -7.14
N ASP A 370 15.18 12.02 -8.05
CA ASP A 370 15.40 13.46 -7.98
C ASP A 370 14.30 14.16 -7.16
N GLU A 371 14.67 15.19 -6.42
CA GLU A 371 13.75 15.92 -5.54
C GLU A 371 12.63 16.62 -6.32
N THR A 372 11.41 16.17 -6.05
CA THR A 372 10.17 16.83 -6.47
C THR A 372 9.36 17.11 -5.22
N MET A 373 9.42 18.37 -4.77
CA MET A 373 8.91 18.74 -3.45
C MET A 373 7.39 18.67 -3.40
N ARG A 374 6.68 19.07 -4.46
CA ARG A 374 5.21 19.05 -4.46
C ARG A 374 4.58 18.60 -5.77
N GLY A 375 3.45 17.91 -5.68
CA GLY A 375 2.50 17.79 -6.79
C GLY A 375 1.77 19.11 -6.99
N VAL A 376 0.85 19.43 -6.06
CA VAL A 376 0.03 20.66 -6.09
C VAL A 376 0.33 21.54 -4.88
N ALA A 377 0.72 22.79 -5.14
CA ALA A 377 0.80 23.85 -4.14
C ALA A 377 -0.46 24.74 -4.21
N LEU A 378 -1.29 24.68 -3.18
CA LEU A 378 -2.59 25.37 -3.08
C LEU A 378 -2.51 26.82 -2.56
N GLY A 379 -1.32 27.31 -2.19
CA GLY A 379 -1.14 28.64 -1.60
C GLY A 379 -1.76 29.76 -2.44
N GLY A 380 -2.63 30.57 -1.85
CA GLY A 380 -3.39 31.63 -2.55
C GLY A 380 -4.57 31.14 -3.40
N GLY A 381 -4.88 29.84 -3.37
CA GLY A 381 -5.97 29.23 -4.13
C GLY A 381 -7.27 29.17 -3.35
N THR A 382 -8.39 29.53 -3.99
CA THR A 382 -9.76 29.31 -3.48
C THR A 382 -10.58 28.47 -4.46
N TYR A 383 -11.52 27.64 -3.99
CA TYR A 383 -12.29 26.73 -4.87
C TYR A 383 -11.42 25.84 -5.75
N ILE A 384 -10.40 25.20 -5.16
CA ILE A 384 -9.48 24.32 -5.90
C ILE A 384 -9.85 22.86 -5.66
N SER A 385 -9.91 22.07 -6.73
CA SER A 385 -10.22 20.65 -6.68
C SER A 385 -9.15 19.78 -7.33
N VAL A 386 -8.84 18.65 -6.70
CA VAL A 386 -8.04 17.57 -7.27
C VAL A 386 -8.89 16.30 -7.17
N VAL A 387 -9.34 15.80 -8.31
CA VAL A 387 -10.29 14.68 -8.39
C VAL A 387 -9.81 13.60 -9.33
N ASP A 388 -10.13 12.35 -9.00
CA ASP A 388 -9.96 11.19 -9.87
C ASP A 388 -8.52 11.02 -10.40
N SER A 389 -7.51 11.49 -9.65
CA SER A 389 -6.14 11.67 -10.14
C SER A 389 -5.11 10.73 -9.48
N PHE A 390 -3.91 10.67 -10.05
CA PHE A 390 -2.83 9.79 -9.60
C PHE A 390 -1.54 10.59 -9.35
N PHE A 391 -0.89 10.38 -8.20
CA PHE A 391 0.28 11.14 -7.78
C PHE A 391 1.36 10.19 -7.27
N THR A 392 2.59 10.26 -7.83
CA THR A 392 3.73 9.42 -7.43
C THR A 392 5.06 10.15 -7.42
N ASP A 393 6.03 9.59 -6.67
CA ASP A 393 7.43 10.01 -6.70
C ASP A 393 7.70 11.45 -6.23
N PHE A 394 6.98 11.90 -5.19
CA PHE A 394 7.27 13.16 -4.50
C PHE A 394 8.10 12.91 -3.25
N HIS A 395 9.38 13.29 -3.28
CA HIS A 395 10.31 13.06 -2.16
C HIS A 395 11.37 14.16 -2.03
N CYS A 396 11.90 14.27 -0.82
CA CYS A 396 13.06 15.10 -0.48
C CYS A 396 14.16 14.21 0.08
N VAL A 397 15.41 14.46 -0.31
CA VAL A 397 16.55 13.63 0.09
C VAL A 397 17.07 14.10 1.46
N SER A 398 17.28 13.16 2.38
CA SER A 398 17.77 13.44 3.72
C SER A 398 19.24 13.84 3.71
N ARG A 399 19.59 14.86 4.50
CA ARG A 399 20.96 15.40 4.71
C ARG A 399 21.59 16.10 3.52
N THR A 400 21.47 15.54 2.31
CA THR A 400 22.10 16.06 1.09
C THR A 400 21.13 16.76 0.15
N GLY A 401 19.82 16.58 0.36
CA GLY A 401 18.78 17.21 -0.44
C GLY A 401 18.61 18.71 -0.18
N THR A 402 17.95 19.37 -1.13
CA THR A 402 17.61 20.79 -1.15
C THR A 402 16.34 21.06 -0.36
N CYS A 403 15.39 20.12 -0.32
CA CYS A 403 14.13 20.28 0.40
C CYS A 403 14.05 19.46 1.67
N THR A 404 13.13 19.88 2.57
CA THR A 404 13.00 19.30 3.91
C THR A 404 11.80 18.37 4.04
N ASP A 405 10.68 18.67 3.40
CA ASP A 405 9.47 17.85 3.38
C ASP A 405 8.85 17.90 1.98
N ALA A 406 8.47 16.74 1.42
CA ALA A 406 7.76 16.64 0.14
C ALA A 406 6.28 16.30 0.35
N GLN A 407 5.40 16.79 -0.54
CA GLN A 407 3.96 16.54 -0.45
C GLN A 407 3.30 16.24 -1.80
N ALA A 408 2.28 15.38 -1.84
CA ALA A 408 1.45 15.30 -3.06
C ALA A 408 0.59 16.56 -3.19
N ILE A 409 -0.05 16.99 -2.08
CA ILE A 409 -0.84 18.22 -2.00
C ILE A 409 -0.46 19.01 -0.74
N HIS A 410 -0.18 20.31 -0.92
CA HIS A 410 0.20 21.21 0.18
C HIS A 410 -0.60 22.52 0.15
N GLY A 411 -1.11 22.96 1.29
CA GLY A 411 -1.83 24.22 1.47
C GLY A 411 -1.69 24.80 2.89
N GLY A 412 -2.55 25.76 3.26
CA GLY A 412 -2.64 26.30 4.62
C GLY A 412 -1.48 27.20 5.07
N VAL A 413 -0.75 27.79 4.12
CA VAL A 413 0.35 28.74 4.35
C VAL A 413 0.13 30.05 3.59
N GLY A 414 0.63 31.15 4.13
CA GLY A 414 0.53 32.49 3.55
C GLY A 414 -0.62 33.34 4.09
N ASP A 415 -0.82 34.48 3.44
CA ASP A 415 -1.70 35.57 3.91
C ASP A 415 -2.91 35.81 2.99
N ASN A 416 -2.97 35.10 1.87
CA ASN A 416 -4.07 35.20 0.91
C ASN A 416 -5.24 34.29 1.31
N PRO A 417 -6.48 34.62 0.93
CA PRO A 417 -7.63 33.73 1.07
C PRO A 417 -7.35 32.31 0.58
N MET A 418 -7.82 31.32 1.35
CA MET A 418 -7.57 29.90 1.12
C MET A 418 -8.85 29.09 1.34
N GLY A 419 -9.04 28.06 0.52
CA GLY A 419 -10.22 27.21 0.57
C GLY A 419 -11.44 27.83 -0.15
N PRO A 420 -12.55 27.10 -0.32
CA PRO A 420 -12.70 25.69 -0.02
C PRO A 420 -11.80 24.81 -0.89
N TYR A 421 -11.57 23.56 -0.47
CA TYR A 421 -10.79 22.58 -1.22
C TYR A 421 -11.50 21.24 -1.31
N LYS A 422 -11.36 20.57 -2.46
CA LYS A 422 -11.88 19.23 -2.68
C LYS A 422 -10.79 18.29 -3.19
N ILE A 423 -10.51 17.23 -2.45
CA ILE A 423 -9.49 16.24 -2.75
C ILE A 423 -10.16 14.87 -2.70
N VAL A 424 -10.65 14.38 -3.84
CA VAL A 424 -11.54 13.22 -3.87
C VAL A 424 -11.10 12.17 -4.89
N ASP A 425 -11.12 10.91 -4.49
CA ASP A 425 -10.82 9.76 -5.34
C ASP A 425 -9.43 9.80 -6.01
N ASN A 426 -8.40 10.23 -5.28
CA ASN A 426 -7.03 10.25 -5.79
C ASN A 426 -6.15 9.14 -5.23
N PHE A 427 -5.13 8.71 -5.97
CA PHE A 427 -3.98 8.00 -5.43
C PHE A 427 -2.90 9.03 -5.09
N LEU A 428 -2.45 9.10 -3.83
CA LEU A 428 -1.57 10.16 -3.32
C LEU A 428 -0.34 9.58 -2.61
N GLU A 429 0.80 9.64 -3.28
CA GLU A 429 2.07 9.17 -2.76
C GLU A 429 3.07 10.33 -2.59
N ALA A 430 3.61 10.49 -1.39
CA ALA A 430 4.73 11.39 -1.13
C ALA A 430 5.51 10.90 0.10
N SER A 431 6.82 11.14 0.12
CA SER A 431 7.69 10.69 1.23
C SER A 431 7.35 11.47 2.51
N GLY A 432 7.23 12.80 2.43
CA GLY A 432 6.84 13.65 3.54
C GLY A 432 5.37 13.45 3.93
N GLN A 433 4.44 14.15 3.27
CA GLN A 433 3.00 14.03 3.52
C GLN A 433 2.21 13.84 2.24
N SER A 434 1.33 12.84 2.17
CA SER A 434 0.37 12.77 1.05
C SER A 434 -0.45 14.07 0.97
N ILE A 435 -0.92 14.56 2.12
CA ILE A 435 -1.59 15.88 2.22
C ILE A 435 -1.11 16.61 3.48
N LEU A 436 -0.74 17.89 3.34
CA LEU A 436 -0.42 18.78 4.46
C LEU A 436 -1.12 20.13 4.31
N PHE A 437 -1.83 20.56 5.35
CA PHE A 437 -2.26 21.95 5.51
C PHE A 437 -1.48 22.64 6.64
N GLY A 438 -0.65 23.61 6.29
CA GLY A 438 0.22 24.37 7.20
C GLY A 438 1.70 24.01 7.06
N GLY A 439 2.47 24.13 8.14
CA GLY A 439 3.91 23.86 8.15
C GLY A 439 4.80 25.05 7.76
N GLY A 440 4.19 26.20 7.44
CA GLY A 440 4.84 27.50 7.25
C GLY A 440 4.12 28.61 8.03
N ALA A 441 4.52 29.85 7.82
CA ALA A 441 3.82 31.02 8.36
C ALA A 441 2.46 31.19 7.64
N ALA A 442 1.45 31.63 8.38
CA ALA A 442 0.14 31.97 7.84
C ALA A 442 -0.53 33.03 8.71
N THR A 443 -1.32 33.91 8.09
CA THR A 443 -2.24 34.84 8.77
C THR A 443 -3.72 34.53 8.54
N LEU A 444 -4.01 33.49 7.73
CA LEU A 444 -5.36 32.96 7.51
C LEU A 444 -5.41 31.44 7.70
N THR A 445 -6.60 30.91 8.01
CA THR A 445 -6.87 29.47 8.13
C THR A 445 -7.76 29.03 6.97
N PRO A 446 -7.33 28.07 6.13
CA PRO A 446 -8.20 27.51 5.11
C PRO A 446 -9.35 26.76 5.78
N ALA A 447 -10.54 26.87 5.21
CA ALA A 447 -11.69 26.16 5.73
C ALA A 447 -12.51 25.49 4.63
N ASP A 448 -13.43 24.61 5.03
CA ASP A 448 -14.33 23.87 4.15
C ASP A 448 -13.55 22.96 3.20
N ILE A 449 -12.92 21.93 3.79
CA ILE A 449 -12.00 21.01 3.11
C ILE A 449 -12.61 19.61 3.07
N GLU A 450 -12.89 19.12 1.87
CA GLU A 450 -13.40 17.76 1.61
C GLU A 450 -12.25 16.85 1.15
N ILE A 451 -11.96 15.78 1.91
CA ILE A 451 -10.92 14.80 1.59
C ILE A 451 -11.52 13.40 1.67
N ARG A 452 -11.87 12.82 0.51
CA ARG A 452 -12.60 11.55 0.51
C ARG A 452 -12.14 10.53 -0.51
N ARG A 453 -12.23 9.26 -0.14
CA ARG A 453 -11.96 8.12 -1.03
C ARG A 453 -10.57 8.12 -1.66
N ASN A 454 -9.61 8.84 -1.07
CA ASN A 454 -8.25 8.81 -1.56
C ASN A 454 -7.53 7.55 -1.06
N HIS A 455 -6.59 7.05 -1.86
CA HIS A 455 -5.61 6.06 -1.44
C HIS A 455 -4.27 6.79 -1.23
N MET A 456 -3.90 7.01 0.02
CA MET A 456 -2.60 7.55 0.42
C MET A 456 -1.64 6.39 0.64
N PHE A 457 -0.53 6.36 -0.10
CA PHE A 457 0.37 5.21 -0.13
C PHE A 457 1.82 5.64 0.09
N LYS A 458 2.59 4.83 0.82
CA LYS A 458 4.05 4.97 0.90
C LYS A 458 4.75 3.68 0.49
N PRO A 459 5.60 3.71 -0.55
CA PRO A 459 6.38 2.55 -0.94
C PRO A 459 7.32 2.08 0.19
N LEU A 460 7.26 0.79 0.52
CA LEU A 460 8.27 0.17 1.39
C LEU A 460 9.65 0.15 0.75
N THR A 461 9.73 0.26 -0.58
CA THR A 461 11.00 0.44 -1.30
C THR A 461 11.71 1.74 -0.96
N TRP A 462 11.09 2.71 -0.28
CA TRP A 462 11.80 3.88 0.24
C TRP A 462 12.39 3.66 1.64
N MET A 463 12.07 2.55 2.30
CA MET A 463 12.57 2.23 3.63
C MET A 463 13.94 1.57 3.53
N LEU A 464 14.96 2.23 4.08
CA LEU A 464 16.33 1.74 4.06
C LEU A 464 16.40 0.33 4.68
N GLY A 465 16.99 -0.61 3.93
CA GLY A 465 17.09 -2.02 4.32
C GLY A 465 16.00 -2.93 3.76
N GLN A 466 14.94 -2.38 3.14
CA GLN A 466 13.96 -3.19 2.41
C GLN A 466 14.49 -3.63 1.04
N ALA A 467 13.98 -4.75 0.53
CA ALA A 467 14.31 -5.25 -0.79
C ALA A 467 13.89 -4.24 -1.87
N GLY A 468 14.79 -3.97 -2.82
CA GLY A 468 14.54 -2.98 -3.87
C GLY A 468 14.58 -1.53 -3.37
N TYR A 469 15.34 -1.25 -2.29
CA TYR A 469 15.47 0.08 -1.74
C TYR A 469 15.89 1.14 -2.79
N VAL A 470 15.20 2.28 -2.75
CA VAL A 470 15.46 3.46 -3.57
C VAL A 470 15.56 4.68 -2.66
N GLY A 471 16.68 5.40 -2.76
CA GLY A 471 16.89 6.72 -2.19
C GLY A 471 17.26 7.73 -3.28
N GLY A 472 17.84 8.86 -2.88
CA GLY A 472 18.40 9.85 -3.77
C GLY A 472 19.49 9.28 -4.69
N THR A 473 19.93 10.07 -5.66
CA THR A 473 20.96 9.67 -6.64
C THR A 473 22.31 9.33 -6.01
N ASP A 474 22.59 9.86 -4.82
CA ASP A 474 23.75 9.56 -3.97
C ASP A 474 23.54 8.37 -3.01
N GLY A 475 22.37 7.72 -3.07
CA GLY A 475 21.94 6.65 -2.16
C GLY A 475 21.37 7.14 -0.82
N SER A 476 21.38 8.45 -0.56
CA SER A 476 20.85 9.01 0.67
C SER A 476 19.35 8.76 0.77
N PRO A 477 18.83 8.44 1.96
CA PRO A 477 17.42 8.13 2.13
C PRO A 477 16.50 9.32 1.94
N PHE A 478 15.26 9.07 1.53
CA PHE A 478 14.24 10.10 1.52
C PHE A 478 13.76 10.42 2.93
N ILE A 479 13.36 11.67 3.18
CA ILE A 479 12.72 12.07 4.43
C ILE A 479 11.28 11.56 4.40
N VAL A 480 10.91 10.68 5.35
CA VAL A 480 9.60 10.02 5.39
C VAL A 480 8.80 10.37 6.63
N LYS A 481 7.53 10.81 6.44
CA LYS A 481 6.65 11.31 7.51
C LYS A 481 5.21 10.80 7.38
N ASN A 482 4.22 11.69 7.53
CA ASN A 482 2.82 11.37 7.75
C ASN A 482 2.07 11.03 6.45
N HIS A 483 0.90 10.40 6.49
CA HIS A 483 0.02 10.44 5.29
C HIS A 483 -0.75 11.75 5.25
N PHE A 484 -1.46 12.05 6.33
CA PHE A 484 -2.27 13.24 6.47
C PHE A 484 -1.80 14.08 7.66
N GLU A 485 -1.57 15.37 7.44
CA GLU A 485 -1.16 16.29 8.50
C GLU A 485 -1.91 17.62 8.44
N LEU A 486 -2.50 18.02 9.57
CA LEU A 486 -3.08 19.34 9.76
C LEU A 486 -2.28 20.12 10.79
N LYS A 487 -1.85 21.30 10.37
CA LYS A 487 -1.27 22.34 11.22
C LYS A 487 -2.06 23.65 11.17
N ASN A 488 -2.83 23.88 10.10
CA ASN A 488 -3.68 25.05 9.92
C ASN A 488 -4.86 24.73 8.98
N ALA A 489 -6.02 24.39 9.53
CA ALA A 489 -7.26 24.14 8.80
C ALA A 489 -8.50 24.17 9.71
N GLN A 490 -9.68 24.47 9.15
CA GLN A 490 -10.97 24.41 9.84
C GLN A 490 -12.03 23.70 8.99
N ARG A 491 -13.02 23.04 9.60
CA ARG A 491 -14.15 22.37 8.91
C ARG A 491 -13.65 21.40 7.86
N VAL A 492 -12.98 20.36 8.32
CA VAL A 492 -12.32 19.35 7.48
C VAL A 492 -13.08 18.04 7.60
N LEU A 493 -13.49 17.48 6.46
CA LEU A 493 -14.04 16.13 6.38
C LEU A 493 -12.99 15.20 5.76
N LEU A 494 -12.44 14.30 6.58
CA LEU A 494 -11.57 13.21 6.16
C LEU A 494 -12.38 11.90 6.22
N ASP A 495 -12.90 11.47 5.08
CA ASP A 495 -13.88 10.37 5.01
C ASP A 495 -13.51 9.28 3.99
N SER A 496 -13.62 8.02 4.41
CA SER A 496 -13.49 6.87 3.51
C SER A 496 -12.15 6.76 2.76
N ASN A 497 -11.05 7.23 3.35
CA ASN A 497 -9.70 7.15 2.75
C ASN A 497 -8.97 5.88 3.20
N ILE A 498 -8.03 5.41 2.36
CA ILE A 498 -7.09 4.33 2.66
C ILE A 498 -5.72 4.97 2.87
N MET A 499 -5.04 4.66 3.97
CA MET A 499 -3.68 5.08 4.27
C MET A 499 -2.82 3.84 4.49
N GLU A 500 -2.11 3.43 3.44
CA GLU A 500 -1.35 2.19 3.41
C GLU A 500 0.16 2.44 3.54
N ASN A 501 0.80 1.59 4.33
CA ASN A 501 2.20 1.67 4.73
C ASN A 501 2.53 2.94 5.52
N SER A 502 1.88 3.11 6.67
CA SER A 502 2.19 4.22 7.57
C SER A 502 3.51 3.98 8.32
N TRP A 503 4.60 4.60 7.86
CA TRP A 503 5.91 4.60 8.54
C TRP A 503 6.60 5.96 8.43
N GLY A 504 7.65 6.17 9.22
CA GLY A 504 8.52 7.35 9.14
C GLY A 504 9.98 6.97 9.36
N GLY A 505 10.90 7.91 9.09
CA GLY A 505 12.32 7.59 9.20
C GLY A 505 13.27 8.77 9.09
N PHE A 506 14.53 8.46 9.40
CA PHE A 506 15.74 9.28 9.27
C PHE A 506 15.82 10.50 10.20
N SER A 507 14.85 11.40 10.16
CA SER A 507 14.82 12.58 11.03
C SER A 507 13.45 12.86 11.66
N GLN A 508 12.43 12.07 11.33
CA GLN A 508 11.04 12.35 11.69
C GLN A 508 10.28 11.06 12.04
N VAL A 509 9.27 11.20 12.90
CA VAL A 509 8.29 10.14 13.17
C VAL A 509 7.14 10.29 12.18
N GLY A 510 6.70 9.17 11.58
CA GLY A 510 5.60 9.14 10.63
C GLY A 510 4.33 8.57 11.25
N PHE A 511 3.20 9.24 11.01
CA PHE A 511 1.87 8.85 11.46
C PHE A 511 0.90 8.72 10.28
N GLY A 512 -0.15 7.92 10.40
CA GLY A 512 -1.24 7.94 9.42
C GLY A 512 -1.89 9.32 9.38
N ILE A 513 -2.33 9.80 10.55
CA ILE A 513 -2.95 11.12 10.75
C ILE A 513 -2.19 11.85 11.85
N LEU A 514 -1.78 13.10 11.61
CA LEU A 514 -1.20 13.98 12.60
C LEU A 514 -1.93 15.33 12.65
N LEU A 515 -2.48 15.69 13.81
CA LEU A 515 -3.15 16.98 14.05
C LEU A 515 -2.31 17.78 15.05
N THR A 516 -1.62 18.82 14.59
CA THR A 516 -0.76 19.64 15.44
C THR A 516 -0.84 21.12 15.05
N PRO A 517 -1.70 21.93 15.68
CA PRO A 517 -1.81 23.37 15.40
C PRO A 517 -0.55 24.12 15.85
N LYS A 518 0.52 24.03 15.06
CA LYS A 518 1.82 24.67 15.32
C LYS A 518 2.53 24.96 14.00
N ASN A 519 3.27 26.05 13.93
CA ASN A 519 4.26 26.25 12.85
C ASN A 519 5.61 25.61 13.23
N GLN A 520 6.63 25.79 12.38
CA GLN A 520 7.97 25.24 12.61
C GLN A 520 8.67 25.82 13.86
N GLY A 521 8.24 26.99 14.34
CA GLY A 521 8.74 27.62 15.57
C GLY A 521 7.95 27.27 16.83
N GLY A 522 6.96 26.37 16.74
CA GLY A 522 6.13 25.96 17.88
C GLY A 522 5.04 26.96 18.29
N ALA A 523 4.91 28.09 17.61
CA ALA A 523 3.89 29.12 17.92
C ALA A 523 3.39 29.80 16.63
N CYS A 524 2.13 29.60 16.29
CA CYS A 524 1.43 30.36 15.26
C CYS A 524 0.17 30.94 15.91
N SER A 525 0.12 32.27 16.06
CA SER A 525 -0.92 32.96 16.85
C SER A 525 -2.34 32.80 16.30
N ILE A 526 -2.47 32.42 15.03
CA ILE A 526 -3.76 32.27 14.34
C ILE A 526 -3.97 30.88 13.72
N CYS A 527 -2.93 30.04 13.65
CA CYS A 527 -3.10 28.69 13.09
C CYS A 527 -3.97 27.88 14.04
N GLN A 528 -4.98 27.23 13.48
CA GLN A 528 -5.89 26.37 14.23
C GLN A 528 -6.10 25.06 13.49
N VAL A 529 -6.45 24.02 14.24
CA VAL A 529 -6.99 22.76 13.71
C VAL A 529 -8.29 22.54 14.46
N ALA A 530 -9.39 22.91 13.82
CA ALA A 530 -10.72 22.93 14.44
C ALA A 530 -11.77 22.33 13.49
N ASP A 531 -12.85 21.79 14.06
CA ASP A 531 -13.96 21.20 13.30
C ASP A 531 -13.48 20.12 12.32
N VAL A 532 -12.73 19.14 12.82
CA VAL A 532 -12.20 18.04 12.00
C VAL A 532 -13.01 16.78 12.24
N THR A 533 -13.70 16.32 11.19
CA THR A 533 -14.42 15.05 11.16
C THR A 533 -13.55 13.99 10.48
N VAL A 534 -13.21 12.93 11.21
CA VAL A 534 -12.46 11.78 10.69
C VAL A 534 -13.34 10.54 10.82
N ARG A 535 -13.75 9.95 9.69
CA ARG A 535 -14.61 8.76 9.71
C ARG A 535 -14.32 7.80 8.56
N TYR A 536 -14.57 6.51 8.81
CA TYR A 536 -14.48 5.46 7.80
C TYR A 536 -13.12 5.33 7.08
N ASN A 537 -12.03 5.82 7.68
CA ASN A 537 -10.69 5.71 7.11
C ASN A 537 -10.03 4.39 7.56
N PHE A 538 -9.31 3.76 6.65
CA PHE A 538 -8.46 2.61 6.94
C PHE A 538 -6.99 3.05 7.02
N ILE A 539 -6.27 2.61 8.06
CA ILE A 539 -4.85 2.92 8.27
C ILE A 539 -4.13 1.60 8.59
N SER A 540 -3.04 1.31 7.87
CA SER A 540 -2.21 0.10 8.06
C SER A 540 -0.72 0.39 8.13
#